data_AF-A0A444IXC7-F1
#
_entry.id   AF-A0A444IXC7-F1
#
_cell.length_a   1.000
_cell.length_b   1.000
_cell.length_c   1.000
_cell.angle_alpha   90.00
_cell.angle_beta   90.00
_cell.angle_gamma   90.00
#
_symmetry.space_group_name_H-M   'P 1'
#
loop_
_entity.id
_entity.type
_entity.pdbx_description
1 polymer ?
#
loop_
_entity_poly.entity_id
_entity_poly.type
_entity_poly.pdbx_seq_one_letter_code
_entity_poly.pdbx_strand_id
1 'polypeptide(L)'
;MNKKEDLEIDIDGCIFKSPILHLHEEIRRSPYQVAPEHIDQLREIGILDLNFIDINEFRLSVDTKLKAITTTIPTLEYIWSATYLYYTYYHEYIAFVSRKEGKYFDTSKNQKCRTAFDLEKWAKDNIKERRSWPTSYPSPVVRPVKLSINVEQSKDASEQRMLILNVNEAFLYAIRWMFHHEIAHISLNHTNLALENSITEEKDADKRATLMILEGKKYQQVSDSTFGIAIALLCLQANETDCFQGLTFNTHPRTFERLYDCLSYGSNLGENDKIYLFCIHIIRMQLQYYYKKDVSLCKEETLESMFCDCLLQFKNIVSMSHNDMR
;
A
#
# COMPACT_ATOMS: atom_id res chain seq x y z
N MET A 1 39.76 9.90 11.96
CA MET A 1 38.46 10.54 12.28
C MET A 1 37.69 10.61 10.97
N ASN A 2 36.96 9.55 10.63
CA ASN A 2 36.30 9.41 9.32
C ASN A 2 34.99 10.20 9.34
N LYS A 3 34.97 11.33 8.63
CA LYS A 3 33.72 11.98 8.21
C LYS A 3 33.03 11.00 7.26
N LYS A 4 31.84 10.54 7.64
CA LYS A 4 30.92 9.92 6.69
C LYS A 4 30.46 11.03 5.76
N GLU A 5 30.85 10.94 4.51
CA GLU A 5 30.19 11.63 3.41
C GLU A 5 28.78 11.04 3.33
N ASP A 6 27.78 11.86 3.64
CA ASP A 6 26.41 11.59 3.25
C ASP A 6 26.42 11.52 1.72
N LEU A 7 26.00 10.37 1.17
CA LEU A 7 25.80 10.19 -0.26
C LEU A 7 24.74 11.20 -0.73
N GLU A 8 25.19 12.38 -1.15
CA GLU A 8 24.42 13.29 -1.99
C GLU A 8 24.31 12.64 -3.37
N ILE A 9 23.25 11.85 -3.54
CA ILE A 9 22.80 11.48 -4.88
C ILE A 9 22.18 12.75 -5.46
N ASP A 10 22.94 13.42 -6.32
CA ASP A 10 22.48 14.54 -7.13
C ASP A 10 21.50 14.01 -8.17
N ILE A 11 20.23 13.94 -7.77
CA ILE A 11 19.10 13.66 -8.66
C ILE A 11 18.56 15.02 -9.08
N ASP A 12 19.11 15.58 -10.15
CA ASP A 12 18.57 16.67 -10.95
C ASP A 12 17.90 17.85 -10.18
N GLY A 13 18.66 18.52 -9.31
CA GLY A 13 18.44 19.94 -9.00
C GLY A 13 17.14 20.37 -8.29
N CYS A 14 16.29 19.44 -7.80
CA CYS A 14 15.08 19.77 -7.04
C CYS A 14 15.24 19.34 -5.57
N ILE A 15 15.62 20.27 -4.69
CA ILE A 15 15.90 20.00 -3.27
C ILE A 15 14.58 19.95 -2.47
N PHE A 16 13.74 18.94 -2.72
CA PHE A 16 12.77 18.47 -1.74
C PHE A 16 13.23 17.11 -1.24
N LYS A 17 14.07 17.08 -0.20
CA LYS A 17 14.50 15.83 0.43
C LYS A 17 13.30 15.22 1.17
N SER A 18 12.57 14.36 0.48
CA SER A 18 11.46 13.60 1.08
C SER A 18 12.00 12.56 2.06
N PRO A 19 11.44 12.43 3.27
CA PRO A 19 11.77 11.36 4.20
C PRO A 19 11.56 9.95 3.62
N ILE A 20 10.77 9.77 2.56
CA ILE A 20 10.62 8.46 1.90
C ILE A 20 11.93 7.93 1.34
N LEU A 21 12.84 8.82 0.96
CA LEU A 21 14.16 8.48 0.44
C LEU A 21 15.08 7.88 1.51
N HIS A 22 14.73 8.00 2.80
CA HIS A 22 15.39 7.22 3.85
C HIS A 22 15.30 5.71 3.56
N LEU A 23 14.21 5.24 2.96
CA LEU A 23 14.00 3.83 2.61
C LEU A 23 14.45 3.50 1.18
N HIS A 24 15.19 4.37 0.50
CA HIS A 24 15.52 4.20 -0.92
C HIS A 24 16.20 2.86 -1.23
N GLU A 25 17.15 2.43 -0.39
CA GLU A 25 17.84 1.15 -0.56
C GLU A 25 16.92 -0.05 -0.38
N GLU A 26 16.05 -0.01 0.64
CA GLU A 26 15.07 -1.06 0.90
C GLU A 26 14.02 -1.15 -0.21
N ILE A 27 13.57 0.00 -0.73
CA ILE A 27 12.67 0.08 -1.88
C ILE A 27 13.36 -0.53 -3.11
N ARG A 28 14.60 -0.14 -3.43
CA ARG A 28 15.37 -0.71 -4.56
C ARG A 28 15.58 -2.21 -4.46
N ARG A 29 15.69 -2.74 -3.24
CA ARG A 29 15.86 -4.18 -3.00
C ARG A 29 14.54 -4.95 -3.04
N SER A 30 13.39 -4.28 -3.02
CA SER A 30 12.09 -4.93 -2.90
C SER A 30 11.83 -5.99 -3.97
N PRO A 31 12.15 -5.79 -5.27
CA PRO A 31 12.01 -6.83 -6.31
C PRO A 31 12.78 -8.12 -6.04
N TYR A 32 13.89 -8.04 -5.31
CA TYR A 32 14.78 -9.18 -5.06
C TYR A 32 14.48 -9.88 -3.74
N GLN A 33 13.52 -9.38 -2.95
CA GLN A 33 13.11 -9.97 -1.67
C GLN A 33 12.03 -11.03 -1.85
N VAL A 34 12.28 -12.00 -2.73
CA VAL A 34 11.44 -13.19 -2.98
C VAL A 34 11.89 -14.39 -2.14
N ALA A 35 11.05 -15.43 -2.11
CA ALA A 35 11.48 -16.72 -1.59
C ALA A 35 12.63 -17.29 -2.46
N PRO A 36 13.64 -17.98 -1.89
CA PRO A 36 14.82 -18.45 -2.62
C PRO A 36 14.52 -19.22 -3.92
N GLU A 37 13.45 -20.01 -3.92
CA GLU A 37 12.94 -20.80 -5.04
C GLU A 37 12.52 -19.97 -6.26
N HIS A 38 12.27 -18.67 -6.10
CA HIS A 38 11.91 -17.76 -7.19
C HIS A 38 13.08 -16.90 -7.69
N ILE A 39 14.27 -17.05 -7.11
CA ILE A 39 15.43 -16.21 -7.48
C ILE A 39 15.85 -16.44 -8.93
N ASP A 40 15.77 -17.68 -9.41
CA ASP A 40 16.15 -18.02 -10.79
C ASP A 40 15.16 -17.44 -11.80
N GLN A 41 13.87 -17.39 -11.45
CA GLN A 41 12.84 -16.74 -12.26
C GLN A 41 13.10 -15.24 -12.40
N LEU A 42 13.63 -14.58 -11.35
CA LEU A 42 14.06 -13.17 -11.44
C LEU A 42 15.33 -13.01 -12.28
N ARG A 43 16.27 -13.97 -12.20
CA ARG A 43 17.51 -13.93 -12.99
C ARG A 43 17.23 -14.04 -14.50
N GLU A 44 16.22 -14.79 -14.90
CA GLU A 44 15.78 -14.91 -16.30
C GLU A 44 15.32 -13.57 -16.89
N ILE A 45 14.82 -12.67 -16.04
CA ILE A 45 14.42 -11.32 -16.46
C ILE A 45 15.65 -10.48 -16.80
N GLY A 46 16.80 -10.76 -16.19
CA GLY A 46 18.05 -10.04 -16.40
C GLY A 46 18.13 -8.77 -15.57
N ILE A 47 18.77 -7.74 -16.12
CA ILE A 47 18.92 -6.44 -15.45
C ILE A 47 17.56 -5.74 -15.46
N LEU A 48 17.09 -5.36 -14.27
CA LEU A 48 15.86 -4.60 -14.05
C LEU A 48 16.25 -3.19 -13.60
N ASP A 49 15.86 -2.19 -14.37
CA ASP A 49 16.09 -0.79 -14.01
C ASP A 49 14.93 -0.27 -13.15
N LEU A 50 15.26 0.32 -12.00
CA LEU A 50 14.30 0.99 -11.12
C LEU A 50 14.57 2.49 -11.12
N ASN A 51 13.62 3.24 -11.69
CA ASN A 51 13.69 4.68 -11.85
C ASN A 51 12.73 5.36 -10.87
N PHE A 52 13.28 6.26 -10.05
CA PHE A 52 12.53 7.10 -9.12
C PHE A 52 12.55 8.54 -9.63
N ILE A 53 11.38 9.08 -9.95
CA ILE A 53 11.25 10.42 -10.54
C ILE A 53 10.46 11.31 -9.59
N ASP A 54 10.91 12.54 -9.35
CA ASP A 54 10.15 13.51 -8.53
C ASP A 54 9.27 14.41 -9.41
N ILE A 55 8.13 13.87 -9.86
CA ILE A 55 7.09 14.59 -10.61
C ILE A 55 5.72 14.42 -9.96
N ASN A 56 4.83 15.40 -10.16
CA ASN A 56 3.49 15.47 -9.59
C ASN A 56 2.51 14.54 -10.30
N GLU A 57 2.69 13.24 -10.09
CA GLU A 57 1.84 12.21 -10.68
C GLU A 57 1.84 10.97 -9.80
N PHE A 58 0.71 10.29 -9.72
CA PHE A 58 0.70 8.92 -9.23
C PHE A 58 1.14 8.01 -10.37
N ARG A 59 2.36 7.49 -10.31
CA ARG A 59 2.88 6.59 -11.33
C ARG A 59 3.57 5.38 -10.72
N LEU A 60 3.17 4.23 -11.22
CA LEU A 60 3.88 2.97 -11.14
C LEU A 60 3.63 2.28 -12.49
N SER A 61 4.69 2.10 -13.26
CA SER A 61 4.55 1.61 -14.63
C SER A 61 5.83 0.92 -15.09
N VAL A 62 5.68 -0.03 -16.01
CA VAL A 62 6.79 -0.75 -16.62
C VAL A 62 6.93 -0.51 -18.12
N ASP A 63 8.17 -0.32 -18.56
CA ASP A 63 8.56 -0.52 -19.96
C ASP A 63 9.05 -1.96 -20.12
N THR A 64 8.26 -2.81 -20.76
CA THR A 64 8.57 -4.24 -20.92
C THR A 64 9.73 -4.50 -21.88
N LYS A 65 10.04 -3.56 -22.80
CA LYS A 65 11.16 -3.68 -23.74
C LYS A 65 12.47 -3.31 -23.07
N LEU A 66 12.48 -2.19 -22.36
CA LEU A 66 13.64 -1.71 -21.62
C LEU A 66 13.83 -2.41 -20.28
N LYS A 67 12.83 -3.18 -19.83
CA LYS A 67 12.81 -3.83 -18.50
C LYS A 67 13.06 -2.81 -17.38
N ALA A 68 12.33 -1.70 -17.46
CA ALA A 68 12.46 -0.59 -16.54
C ALA A 68 11.13 -0.31 -15.84
N ILE A 69 11.14 -0.31 -14.51
CA ILE A 69 10.01 0.13 -13.70
C ILE A 69 10.26 1.56 -13.29
N THR A 70 9.25 2.41 -13.53
CA THR A 70 9.27 3.81 -13.14
C THR A 70 8.21 4.05 -12.07
N THR A 71 8.63 4.66 -10.97
CA THR A 71 7.71 5.15 -9.94
C THR A 71 8.08 6.57 -9.51
N THR A 72 7.10 7.32 -9.00
CA THR A 72 7.31 8.70 -8.58
C THR A 72 7.47 8.81 -7.07
N ILE A 73 8.22 9.83 -6.62
CA ILE A 73 8.37 10.11 -5.19
C ILE A 73 7.01 10.36 -4.51
N PRO A 74 6.09 11.17 -5.09
CA PRO A 74 4.73 11.31 -4.55
C PRO A 74 3.93 10.00 -4.45
N THR A 75 4.10 9.05 -5.38
CA THR A 75 3.47 7.72 -5.27
C THR A 75 3.95 6.98 -4.02
N LEU A 76 5.27 6.99 -3.76
CA LEU A 76 5.83 6.32 -2.58
C LEU A 76 5.40 7.01 -1.28
N GLU A 77 5.39 8.35 -1.25
CA GLU A 77 4.91 9.14 -0.11
C GLU A 77 3.43 8.84 0.19
N TYR A 78 2.60 8.71 -0.84
CA TYR A 78 1.20 8.33 -0.72
C TYR A 78 1.02 6.92 -0.16
N ILE A 79 1.65 5.91 -0.76
CA ILE A 79 1.50 4.51 -0.32
C ILE A 79 1.96 4.38 1.14
N TRP A 80 3.05 5.04 1.53
CA TRP A 80 3.49 5.03 2.93
C TRP A 80 2.48 5.72 3.86
N SER A 81 1.96 6.89 3.48
CA SER A 81 1.00 7.65 4.29
C SER A 81 -0.33 6.91 4.44
N ALA A 82 -0.81 6.28 3.38
CA ALA A 82 -2.00 5.42 3.41
C ALA A 82 -1.75 4.17 4.27
N THR A 83 -0.57 3.55 4.18
CA THR A 83 -0.18 2.45 5.07
C THR A 83 -0.19 2.89 6.54
N TYR A 84 0.36 4.07 6.83
CA TYR A 84 0.35 4.66 8.18
C TYR A 84 -1.09 4.87 8.69
N LEU A 85 -1.99 5.40 7.85
CA LEU A 85 -3.41 5.53 8.16
C LEU A 85 -4.05 4.17 8.46
N TYR A 86 -3.87 3.18 7.61
CA TYR A 86 -4.53 1.88 7.76
C TYR A 86 -4.07 1.15 9.02
N TYR A 87 -2.77 1.13 9.30
CA TYR A 87 -2.24 0.57 10.53
C TYR A 87 -2.74 1.32 11.77
N THR A 88 -2.64 2.65 11.77
CA THR A 88 -3.05 3.47 12.91
C THR A 88 -4.53 3.26 13.21
N TYR A 89 -5.39 3.35 12.20
CA TYR A 89 -6.81 3.17 12.34
C TYR A 89 -7.15 1.77 12.86
N TYR A 90 -6.58 0.71 12.26
CA TYR A 90 -6.85 -0.66 12.67
C TYR A 90 -6.42 -0.91 14.12
N HIS A 91 -5.21 -0.50 14.52
CA HIS A 91 -4.72 -0.70 15.87
C HIS A 91 -5.53 0.07 16.92
N GLU A 92 -5.88 1.32 16.64
CA GLU A 92 -6.70 2.12 17.55
C GLU A 92 -8.14 1.56 17.66
N TYR A 93 -8.70 1.03 16.57
CA TYR A 93 -9.98 0.33 16.59
C TYR A 93 -9.91 -0.95 17.45
N ILE A 94 -8.90 -1.81 17.24
CA ILE A 94 -8.73 -3.04 18.04
C ILE A 94 -8.52 -2.70 19.52
N ALA A 95 -7.77 -1.65 19.82
CA ALA A 95 -7.56 -1.18 21.19
C ALA A 95 -8.86 -0.67 21.83
N PHE A 96 -9.68 0.10 21.09
CA PHE A 96 -11.01 0.54 21.52
C PHE A 96 -11.93 -0.65 21.87
N VAL A 97 -12.00 -1.65 20.99
CA VAL A 97 -12.81 -2.87 21.20
C VAL A 97 -12.31 -3.65 22.42
N SER A 98 -10.99 -3.80 22.57
CA SER A 98 -10.37 -4.54 23.68
C SER A 98 -10.65 -3.88 25.04
N ARG A 99 -10.69 -2.54 25.08
CA ARG A 99 -11.02 -1.76 26.28
C ARG A 99 -12.53 -1.67 26.55
N LYS A 100 -13.38 -2.21 25.67
CA LYS A 100 -14.85 -2.14 25.73
C LYS A 100 -15.34 -0.69 25.84
N GLU A 101 -14.71 0.23 25.11
CA GLU A 101 -14.95 1.68 25.22
C GLU A 101 -16.25 2.13 24.53
N GLY A 102 -17.40 1.68 25.01
CA GLY A 102 -18.68 2.10 24.46
C GLY A 102 -19.00 1.47 23.10
N LYS A 103 -19.96 2.06 22.38
CA LYS A 103 -20.62 1.42 21.23
C LYS A 103 -20.06 1.83 19.86
N TYR A 104 -19.42 3.00 19.77
CA TYR A 104 -18.99 3.60 18.51
C TYR A 104 -17.55 4.11 18.61
N PHE A 105 -16.70 3.69 17.69
CA PHE A 105 -15.33 4.19 17.57
C PHE A 105 -15.31 5.51 16.80
N ASP A 106 -15.16 6.62 17.52
CA ASP A 106 -15.15 7.97 16.97
C ASP A 106 -13.72 8.43 16.63
N THR A 107 -13.33 8.28 15.36
CA THR A 107 -11.99 8.68 14.87
C THR A 107 -11.72 10.17 15.03
N SER A 108 -12.76 11.01 15.05
CA SER A 108 -12.62 12.46 15.21
C SER A 108 -12.12 12.86 16.59
N LYS A 109 -12.25 11.97 17.59
CA LYS A 109 -11.74 12.19 18.95
C LYS A 109 -10.35 11.59 19.18
N ASN A 110 -9.91 10.68 18.33
CA ASN A 110 -8.59 10.06 18.42
C ASN A 110 -7.52 10.89 17.68
N GLN A 111 -6.58 11.50 18.42
CA GLN A 111 -5.53 12.35 17.84
C GLN A 111 -4.64 11.60 16.85
N LYS A 112 -4.30 10.32 17.10
CA LYS A 112 -3.46 9.53 16.20
C LYS A 112 -4.16 9.29 14.87
N CYS A 113 -5.45 8.92 14.92
CA CYS A 113 -6.26 8.76 13.70
C CYS A 113 -6.34 10.07 12.92
N ARG A 114 -6.62 11.21 13.58
CA ARG A 114 -6.66 12.53 12.92
C ARG A 114 -5.34 12.85 12.21
N THR A 115 -4.21 12.71 12.91
CA THR A 115 -2.87 12.91 12.32
C THR A 115 -2.64 12.00 11.11
N ALA A 116 -3.09 10.75 11.17
CA ALA A 116 -2.91 9.81 10.06
C ALA A 116 -3.79 10.16 8.84
N PHE A 117 -5.04 10.60 9.06
CA PHE A 117 -5.91 11.10 8.00
C PHE A 117 -5.36 12.36 7.35
N ASP A 118 -4.90 13.30 8.15
CA ASP A 118 -4.32 14.55 7.65
C ASP A 118 -3.03 14.29 6.83
N LEU A 119 -2.23 13.30 7.22
CA LEU A 119 -1.04 12.90 6.47
C LEU A 119 -1.36 12.26 5.12
N GLU A 120 -2.33 11.33 5.10
CA GLU A 120 -2.77 10.70 3.85
C GLU A 120 -3.38 11.72 2.89
N LYS A 121 -4.18 12.66 3.42
CA LYS A 121 -4.73 13.78 2.65
C LYS A 121 -3.62 14.67 2.09
N TRP A 122 -2.61 15.01 2.90
CA TRP A 122 -1.45 15.76 2.42
C TRP A 122 -0.76 15.01 1.28
N ALA A 123 -0.57 13.70 1.40
CA ALA A 123 0.12 12.91 0.38
C ALA A 123 -0.67 12.86 -0.94
N LYS A 124 -2.00 12.79 -0.87
CA LYS A 124 -2.89 12.91 -2.04
C LYS A 124 -2.81 14.26 -2.73
N ASP A 125 -2.83 15.35 -1.95
CA ASP A 125 -2.63 16.69 -2.50
C ASP A 125 -1.25 16.82 -3.13
N ASN A 126 -0.23 16.22 -2.51
CA ASN A 126 1.15 16.27 -2.95
C ASN A 126 1.39 15.54 -4.29
N ILE A 127 0.58 14.53 -4.62
CA ILE A 127 0.57 13.93 -5.96
C ILE A 127 0.16 14.98 -7.02
N LYS A 128 -0.78 15.89 -6.70
CA LYS A 128 -1.29 16.89 -7.65
C LYS A 128 -0.40 18.13 -7.71
N GLU A 129 0.13 18.52 -6.55
CA GLU A 129 0.92 19.73 -6.37
C GLU A 129 2.04 19.45 -5.36
N ARG A 130 3.30 19.41 -5.82
CA ARG A 130 4.45 19.12 -4.96
C ARG A 130 4.49 20.03 -3.73
N ARG A 131 4.58 19.44 -2.56
CA ARG A 131 4.72 20.09 -1.27
C ARG A 131 5.84 19.42 -0.47
N SER A 132 6.47 20.16 0.43
CA SER A 132 7.40 19.56 1.38
C SER A 132 6.67 18.64 2.37
N TRP A 133 7.36 17.60 2.83
CA TRP A 133 6.85 16.73 3.90
C TRP A 133 6.52 17.55 5.15
N PRO A 134 5.34 17.38 5.78
CA PRO A 134 4.96 18.15 6.96
C PRO A 134 5.84 17.78 8.17
N THR A 135 6.60 18.73 8.71
CA THR A 135 7.61 18.45 9.75
C THR A 135 7.03 17.95 11.08
N SER A 136 5.76 18.24 11.37
CA SER A 136 5.07 17.80 12.58
C SER A 136 4.47 16.40 12.47
N TYR A 137 4.57 15.76 11.30
CA TYR A 137 3.92 14.49 11.02
C TYR A 137 4.90 13.32 11.12
N PRO A 138 4.40 12.11 11.43
CA PRO A 138 5.18 10.89 11.35
C PRO A 138 5.84 10.76 9.98
N SER A 139 7.05 10.21 9.93
CA SER A 139 7.81 10.01 8.69
C SER A 139 8.57 8.69 8.68
N PRO A 140 8.90 8.14 7.50
CA PRO A 140 9.81 7.00 7.37
C PRO A 140 11.17 7.22 8.05
N VAL A 141 11.72 6.17 8.64
CA VAL A 141 13.04 6.15 9.33
C VAL A 141 13.77 4.83 9.09
N VAL A 142 15.10 4.88 8.93
CA VAL A 142 15.94 3.69 8.68
C VAL A 142 16.35 3.00 9.98
N ARG A 143 16.53 1.67 9.93
CA ARG A 143 17.24 0.94 10.99
C ARG A 143 18.78 1.05 10.81
N PRO A 144 19.59 1.14 11.88
CA PRO A 144 19.19 1.30 13.27
C PRO A 144 18.97 2.79 13.56
N VAL A 145 17.82 3.13 14.12
CA VAL A 145 17.62 4.47 14.69
C VAL A 145 18.57 4.57 15.89
N LYS A 146 19.71 5.25 15.71
CA LYS A 146 20.64 5.57 16.78
C LYS A 146 19.83 6.28 17.86
N LEU A 147 19.77 5.67 19.05
CA LEU A 147 19.33 6.34 20.26
C LEU A 147 20.25 7.55 20.44
N SER A 148 19.77 8.75 20.14
CA SER A 148 20.21 9.89 20.94
C SER A 148 19.67 9.61 22.33
N ILE A 149 20.55 9.14 23.21
CA ILE A 149 20.29 8.64 24.58
C ILE A 149 19.63 9.69 25.50
N ASN A 150 19.26 10.88 24.98
CA ASN A 150 18.85 12.02 25.77
C ASN A 150 17.39 12.47 25.55
N VAL A 151 16.59 11.76 24.75
CA VAL A 151 15.13 11.99 24.74
C VAL A 151 14.51 10.97 25.68
N GLU A 152 13.95 11.48 26.76
CA GLU A 152 13.24 10.73 27.79
C GLU A 152 12.43 9.58 27.17
N GLN A 153 12.69 8.37 27.66
CA GLN A 153 12.01 7.14 27.29
C GLN A 153 10.55 7.16 27.77
N SER A 154 9.73 8.07 27.24
CA SER A 154 8.30 8.00 27.45
C SER A 154 7.77 6.77 26.70
N LYS A 155 6.84 6.05 27.33
CA LYS A 155 6.18 4.88 26.74
C LYS A 155 5.59 5.22 25.36
N ASP A 156 5.01 6.42 25.25
CA ASP A 156 4.37 6.91 24.04
C ASP A 156 5.35 7.08 22.86
N ALA A 157 6.56 7.60 23.11
CA ALA A 157 7.59 7.73 22.08
C ALA A 157 8.08 6.35 21.58
N SER A 158 8.16 5.37 22.48
CA SER A 158 8.50 3.99 22.12
C SER A 158 7.39 3.33 21.29
N GLU A 159 6.13 3.50 21.67
CA GLU A 159 4.99 2.95 20.93
C GLU A 159 4.88 3.56 19.53
N GLN A 160 5.02 4.89 19.41
CA GLN A 160 5.01 5.58 18.12
C GLN A 160 6.14 5.11 17.22
N ARG A 161 7.35 4.92 17.78
CA ARG A 161 8.49 4.38 17.02
C ARG A 161 8.23 2.97 16.52
N MET A 162 7.67 2.09 17.35
CA MET A 162 7.33 0.73 16.93
C MET A 162 6.26 0.74 15.84
N LEU A 163 5.25 1.62 15.93
CA LEU A 163 4.26 1.82 14.88
C LEU A 163 4.92 2.22 13.56
N ILE A 164 5.82 3.22 13.56
CA ILE A 164 6.53 3.66 12.35
C ILE A 164 7.35 2.51 11.75
N LEU A 165 8.03 1.71 12.56
CA LEU A 165 8.80 0.56 12.05
C LEU A 165 7.89 -0.51 11.43
N ASN A 166 6.75 -0.81 12.04
CA ASN A 166 5.77 -1.74 11.48
C ASN A 166 5.16 -1.20 10.17
N VAL A 167 4.90 0.10 10.10
CA VAL A 167 4.42 0.78 8.89
C VAL A 167 5.46 0.72 7.78
N ASN A 168 6.75 0.93 8.09
CA ASN A 168 7.82 0.78 7.10
C ASN A 168 7.87 -0.65 6.55
N GLU A 169 7.79 -1.68 7.42
CA GLU A 169 7.79 -3.07 6.97
C GLU A 169 6.57 -3.39 6.10
N ALA A 170 5.37 -2.98 6.52
CA ALA A 170 4.16 -3.19 5.74
C ALA A 170 4.15 -2.45 4.40
N PHE A 171 4.65 -1.21 4.39
CA PHE A 171 4.87 -0.43 3.17
C PHE A 171 5.81 -1.16 2.22
N LEU A 172 6.92 -1.70 2.71
CA LEU A 172 7.87 -2.46 1.87
C LEU A 172 7.26 -3.76 1.33
N TYR A 173 6.38 -4.44 2.08
CA TYR A 173 5.62 -5.58 1.53
C TYR A 173 4.63 -5.16 0.43
N ALA A 174 3.97 -4.01 0.60
CA ALA A 174 3.08 -3.45 -0.42
C ALA A 174 3.86 -3.08 -1.71
N ILE A 175 4.96 -2.34 -1.57
CA ILE A 175 5.85 -1.97 -2.69
C ILE A 175 6.43 -3.19 -3.38
N ARG A 176 6.80 -4.22 -2.62
CA ARG A 176 7.25 -5.49 -3.19
C ARG A 176 6.20 -6.10 -4.10
N TRP A 177 4.95 -6.22 -3.65
CA TRP A 177 3.87 -6.74 -4.49
C TRP A 177 3.63 -5.88 -5.74
N MET A 178 3.60 -4.57 -5.56
CA MET A 178 3.46 -3.61 -6.65
C MET A 178 4.57 -3.74 -7.70
N PHE A 179 5.83 -3.89 -7.31
CA PHE A 179 6.91 -4.16 -8.26
C PHE A 179 6.82 -5.54 -8.88
N HIS A 180 6.43 -6.57 -8.14
CA HIS A 180 6.24 -7.90 -8.74
C HIS A 180 5.11 -7.96 -9.77
N HIS A 181 4.08 -7.12 -9.62
CA HIS A 181 3.05 -6.94 -10.64
C HIS A 181 3.66 -6.39 -11.94
N GLU A 182 4.43 -5.30 -11.86
CA GLU A 182 5.15 -4.74 -13.01
C GLU A 182 6.14 -5.73 -13.64
N ILE A 183 6.86 -6.50 -12.82
CA ILE A 183 7.77 -7.56 -13.27
C ILE A 183 7.01 -8.68 -13.99
N ALA A 184 5.81 -9.01 -13.53
CA ALA A 184 4.99 -10.05 -14.16
C ALA A 184 4.61 -9.68 -15.60
N HIS A 185 4.34 -8.40 -15.90
CA HIS A 185 4.14 -7.96 -17.29
C HIS A 185 5.38 -8.24 -18.17
N ILE A 186 6.58 -8.06 -17.64
CA ILE A 186 7.83 -8.41 -18.36
C ILE A 186 7.89 -9.93 -18.55
N SER A 187 7.73 -10.70 -17.48
CA SER A 187 7.87 -12.17 -17.51
C SER A 187 6.87 -12.87 -18.42
N LEU A 188 5.64 -12.34 -18.49
CA LEU A 188 4.56 -12.90 -19.28
C LEU A 188 4.51 -12.35 -20.71
N ASN A 189 5.46 -11.48 -21.08
CA ASN A 189 5.50 -10.78 -22.37
C ASN A 189 4.19 -10.02 -22.69
N HIS A 190 3.56 -9.44 -21.68
CA HIS A 190 2.37 -8.61 -21.85
C HIS A 190 2.71 -7.37 -22.68
N THR A 191 1.76 -6.94 -23.51
CA THR A 191 1.96 -5.78 -24.39
C THR A 191 1.10 -4.62 -23.94
N ASN A 192 1.72 -3.52 -23.50
CA ASN A 192 1.04 -2.28 -23.08
C ASN A 192 0.20 -1.59 -24.19
N LEU A 193 -0.07 -2.25 -25.33
CA LEU A 193 -0.58 -1.65 -26.56
C LEU A 193 -1.97 -2.16 -26.97
N ALA A 194 -2.52 -3.22 -26.37
CA ALA A 194 -3.80 -3.80 -26.81
C ALA A 194 -4.91 -3.66 -25.75
N LEU A 195 -5.89 -2.77 -26.02
CA LEU A 195 -7.08 -2.60 -25.17
C LEU A 195 -7.87 -3.91 -24.98
N GLU A 196 -7.90 -4.79 -25.99
CA GLU A 196 -8.72 -6.00 -26.00
C GLU A 196 -8.29 -7.08 -24.99
N ASN A 197 -7.00 -7.13 -24.61
CA ASN A 197 -6.46 -8.13 -23.68
C ASN A 197 -6.06 -7.58 -22.31
N SER A 198 -6.12 -6.26 -22.13
CA SER A 198 -5.61 -5.55 -20.95
C SER A 198 -6.12 -6.14 -19.63
N ILE A 199 -7.42 -6.40 -19.48
CA ILE A 199 -7.98 -6.97 -18.24
C ILE A 199 -7.41 -8.36 -17.91
N THR A 200 -7.21 -9.22 -18.90
CA THR A 200 -6.65 -10.56 -18.70
C THR A 200 -5.17 -10.47 -18.32
N GLU A 201 -4.40 -9.64 -19.03
CA GLU A 201 -2.98 -9.40 -18.73
C GLU A 201 -2.79 -8.89 -17.30
N GLU A 202 -3.66 -8.01 -16.83
CA GLU A 202 -3.63 -7.48 -15.45
C GLU A 202 -3.96 -8.56 -14.40
N LYS A 203 -4.94 -9.42 -14.67
CA LYS A 203 -5.26 -10.56 -13.79
C LYS A 203 -4.11 -11.56 -13.72
N ASP A 204 -3.49 -11.85 -14.86
CA ASP A 204 -2.34 -12.75 -14.92
C ASP A 204 -1.12 -12.14 -14.19
N ALA A 205 -0.90 -10.83 -14.31
CA ALA A 205 0.14 -10.12 -13.57
C ALA A 205 -0.11 -10.13 -12.05
N ASP A 206 -1.34 -9.84 -11.60
CA ASP A 206 -1.75 -9.91 -10.19
C ASP A 206 -1.54 -11.31 -9.60
N LYS A 207 -2.01 -12.34 -10.31
CA LYS A 207 -1.85 -13.73 -9.89
C LYS A 207 -0.38 -14.10 -9.79
N ARG A 208 0.42 -13.76 -10.81
CA ARG A 208 1.84 -14.06 -10.84
C ARG A 208 2.59 -13.37 -9.72
N ALA A 209 2.34 -12.08 -9.49
CA ALA A 209 2.96 -11.32 -8.41
C ALA A 209 2.62 -11.88 -7.03
N THR A 210 1.34 -12.23 -6.84
CA THR A 210 0.85 -12.80 -5.58
C THR A 210 1.50 -14.16 -5.30
N LEU A 211 1.50 -15.07 -6.27
CA LEU A 211 2.13 -16.38 -6.11
C LEU A 211 3.64 -16.25 -5.87
N MET A 212 4.33 -15.37 -6.61
CA MET A 212 5.77 -15.15 -6.45
C MET A 212 6.15 -14.63 -5.05
N ILE A 213 5.21 -13.95 -4.38
CA ILE A 213 5.40 -13.45 -3.03
C ILE A 213 4.96 -14.47 -1.99
N LEU A 214 3.91 -15.26 -2.20
CA LEU A 214 3.33 -16.10 -1.15
C LEU A 214 3.82 -17.56 -1.19
N GLU A 215 4.16 -18.08 -2.37
CA GLU A 215 4.54 -19.48 -2.54
C GLU A 215 5.82 -19.83 -1.78
N GLY A 216 5.83 -21.03 -1.19
CA GLY A 216 6.95 -21.62 -0.43
C GLY A 216 7.39 -20.89 0.85
N LYS A 217 6.68 -19.82 1.24
CA LYS A 217 6.92 -19.11 2.51
C LYS A 217 6.35 -19.85 3.73
N LYS A 218 6.97 -19.59 4.89
CA LYS A 218 6.44 -19.98 6.20
C LYS A 218 5.22 -19.14 6.55
N TYR A 219 4.27 -19.70 7.32
CA TYR A 219 3.00 -19.05 7.69
C TYR A 219 3.13 -17.58 8.17
N GLN A 220 4.07 -17.26 9.06
CA GLN A 220 4.25 -15.87 9.53
C GLN A 220 4.60 -14.91 8.37
N GLN A 221 5.51 -15.34 7.48
CA GLN A 221 5.92 -14.53 6.34
C GLN A 221 4.81 -14.42 5.28
N VAL A 222 3.96 -15.46 5.16
CA VAL A 222 2.73 -15.41 4.37
C VAL A 222 1.82 -14.33 4.94
N SER A 223 1.54 -14.34 6.25
CA SER A 223 0.68 -13.33 6.89
C SER A 223 1.17 -11.90 6.62
N ASP A 224 2.45 -11.60 6.88
CA ASP A 224 2.99 -10.26 6.68
C ASP A 224 2.95 -9.83 5.21
N SER A 225 3.24 -10.76 4.29
CA SER A 225 3.16 -10.51 2.86
C SER A 225 1.71 -10.26 2.41
N THR A 226 0.75 -11.05 2.88
CA THR A 226 -0.66 -10.90 2.56
C THR A 226 -1.23 -9.58 3.09
N PHE A 227 -0.79 -9.12 4.27
CA PHE A 227 -1.10 -7.75 4.74
C PHE A 227 -0.57 -6.70 3.76
N GLY A 228 0.68 -6.83 3.29
CA GLY A 228 1.24 -5.93 2.29
C GLY A 228 0.45 -5.91 0.98
N ILE A 229 0.02 -7.07 0.48
CA ILE A 229 -0.83 -7.19 -0.71
C ILE A 229 -2.16 -6.48 -0.50
N ALA A 230 -2.82 -6.74 0.64
CA ALA A 230 -4.07 -6.06 0.98
C ALA A 230 -3.88 -4.53 1.03
N ILE A 231 -2.79 -4.05 1.64
CA ILE A 231 -2.48 -2.61 1.72
C ILE A 231 -2.25 -2.02 0.35
N ALA A 232 -1.47 -2.65 -0.52
CA ALA A 232 -1.24 -2.18 -1.88
C ALA A 232 -2.56 -1.99 -2.63
N LEU A 233 -3.42 -3.01 -2.60
CA LEU A 233 -4.72 -3.00 -3.28
C LEU A 233 -5.70 -2.00 -2.65
N LEU A 234 -5.71 -1.85 -1.32
CA LEU A 234 -6.52 -0.85 -0.62
C LEU A 234 -6.03 0.59 -0.89
N CYS A 235 -4.73 0.80 -1.11
CA CYS A 235 -4.19 2.10 -1.56
C CYS A 235 -4.64 2.41 -2.98
N LEU A 236 -4.53 1.43 -3.90
CA LEU A 236 -5.04 1.58 -5.26
C LEU A 236 -6.54 1.88 -5.25
N GLN A 237 -7.32 1.15 -4.45
CA GLN A 237 -8.75 1.36 -4.27
C GLN A 237 -9.07 2.80 -3.83
N ALA A 238 -8.38 3.32 -2.81
CA ALA A 238 -8.59 4.69 -2.33
C ALA A 238 -8.22 5.77 -3.38
N ASN A 239 -7.32 5.46 -4.32
CA ASN A 239 -7.03 6.34 -5.45
C ASN A 239 -8.08 6.26 -6.56
N GLU A 240 -8.71 5.09 -6.79
CA GLU A 240 -9.84 4.98 -7.73
C GLU A 240 -11.02 5.87 -7.29
N THR A 241 -11.19 6.04 -5.99
CA THR A 241 -12.34 6.74 -5.41
C THR A 241 -12.23 8.26 -5.41
N ASP A 242 -11.03 8.83 -5.48
CA ASP A 242 -10.74 10.19 -4.99
C ASP A 242 -10.04 11.13 -6.01
N CYS A 243 -10.56 11.17 -7.24
CA CYS A 243 -10.24 12.20 -8.27
C CYS A 243 -9.08 11.95 -9.26
N PHE A 244 -8.53 10.75 -9.44
CA PHE A 244 -7.61 10.50 -10.56
C PHE A 244 -8.37 10.01 -11.80
N GLN A 245 -9.16 10.89 -12.42
CA GLN A 245 -9.92 10.64 -13.66
C GLN A 245 -9.04 10.29 -14.89
N GLY A 246 -7.72 10.22 -14.74
CA GLY A 246 -6.75 9.95 -15.81
C GLY A 246 -6.08 8.57 -15.78
N LEU A 247 -6.22 7.79 -14.71
CA LEU A 247 -5.81 6.38 -14.75
C LEU A 247 -6.83 5.63 -15.60
N THR A 248 -6.37 4.94 -16.62
CA THR A 248 -7.18 4.22 -17.61
C THR A 248 -7.95 3.07 -16.96
N PHE A 249 -9.06 3.36 -16.28
CA PHE A 249 -9.96 2.36 -15.67
C PHE A 249 -10.65 1.42 -16.68
N ASN A 250 -10.38 1.59 -17.99
CA ASN A 250 -10.83 0.69 -19.02
C ASN A 250 -9.85 -0.47 -19.28
N THR A 251 -8.63 -0.42 -18.72
CA THR A 251 -7.60 -1.45 -18.94
C THR A 251 -7.34 -2.36 -17.75
N HIS A 252 -7.75 -1.97 -16.53
CA HIS A 252 -7.52 -2.74 -15.31
C HIS A 252 -8.82 -3.32 -14.73
N PRO A 253 -8.81 -4.53 -14.15
CA PRO A 253 -9.90 -4.99 -13.31
C PRO A 253 -10.12 -4.03 -12.14
N ARG A 254 -11.35 -3.95 -11.65
CA ARG A 254 -11.67 -3.09 -10.51
C ARG A 254 -10.91 -3.56 -9.26
N THR A 255 -10.42 -2.62 -8.45
CA THR A 255 -9.58 -2.95 -7.28
C THR A 255 -10.23 -3.90 -6.28
N PHE A 256 -11.57 -3.85 -6.11
CA PHE A 256 -12.27 -4.79 -5.22
C PHE A 256 -12.21 -6.24 -5.73
N GLU A 257 -12.21 -6.47 -7.06
CA GLU A 257 -12.05 -7.81 -7.65
C GLU A 257 -10.60 -8.28 -7.46
N ARG A 258 -9.64 -7.40 -7.75
CA ARG A 258 -8.21 -7.67 -7.54
C ARG A 258 -7.91 -8.06 -6.09
N LEU A 259 -8.51 -7.36 -5.12
CA LEU A 259 -8.35 -7.65 -3.69
C LEU A 259 -8.89 -9.03 -3.32
N TYR A 260 -10.09 -9.40 -3.79
CA TYR A 260 -10.64 -10.74 -3.56
C TYR A 260 -9.75 -11.82 -4.19
N ASP A 261 -9.43 -11.66 -5.48
CA ASP A 261 -8.65 -12.63 -6.25
C ASP A 261 -7.26 -12.85 -5.62
N CYS A 262 -6.53 -11.77 -5.31
CA CYS A 262 -5.21 -11.88 -4.69
C CYS A 262 -5.25 -12.50 -3.28
N LEU A 263 -6.28 -12.23 -2.48
CA LEU A 263 -6.43 -12.88 -1.18
C LEU A 263 -6.82 -14.35 -1.30
N SER A 264 -7.42 -14.78 -2.41
CA SER A 264 -7.71 -16.19 -2.68
C SER A 264 -6.49 -16.97 -3.20
N TYR A 265 -5.49 -16.28 -3.77
CA TYR A 265 -4.31 -16.91 -4.35
C TYR A 265 -3.26 -17.24 -3.29
N GLY A 266 -2.98 -18.53 -3.07
CA GLY A 266 -1.79 -19.02 -2.35
C GLY A 266 -1.66 -18.61 -0.87
N SER A 267 -2.61 -17.85 -0.34
CA SER A 267 -2.60 -17.29 1.01
C SER A 267 -3.00 -18.30 2.09
N ASN A 268 -3.74 -19.35 1.71
CA ASN A 268 -4.31 -20.37 2.60
C ASN A 268 -4.97 -19.76 3.86
N LEU A 269 -5.64 -18.61 3.71
CA LEU A 269 -6.33 -17.96 4.81
C LEU A 269 -7.50 -18.83 5.27
N GLY A 270 -7.66 -18.98 6.58
CA GLY A 270 -8.89 -19.53 7.13
C GLY A 270 -10.02 -18.50 7.01
N GLU A 271 -11.27 -18.96 7.02
CA GLU A 271 -12.49 -18.13 6.88
C GLU A 271 -12.61 -17.03 7.96
N ASN A 272 -11.85 -17.14 9.06
CA ASN A 272 -11.79 -16.21 10.18
C ASN A 272 -10.40 -15.57 10.37
N ASP A 273 -9.59 -15.47 9.32
CA ASP A 273 -8.28 -14.82 9.40
C ASP A 273 -8.42 -13.31 9.68
N LYS A 274 -7.49 -12.76 10.48
CA LYS A 274 -7.42 -11.34 10.84
C LYS A 274 -7.25 -10.40 9.64
N ILE A 275 -6.74 -10.91 8.51
CA ILE A 275 -6.61 -10.13 7.28
C ILE A 275 -7.98 -9.69 6.75
N TYR A 276 -8.99 -10.57 6.80
CA TYR A 276 -10.35 -10.20 6.42
C TYR A 276 -10.90 -9.10 7.33
N LEU A 277 -10.70 -9.22 8.65
CA LEU A 277 -11.08 -8.19 9.61
C LEU A 277 -10.41 -6.84 9.32
N PHE A 278 -9.11 -6.86 9.01
CA PHE A 278 -8.37 -5.67 8.60
C PHE A 278 -9.00 -5.03 7.35
N CYS A 279 -9.16 -5.80 6.27
CA CYS A 279 -9.74 -5.33 5.02
C CYS A 279 -11.14 -4.74 5.23
N ILE A 280 -12.03 -5.43 5.94
CA ILE A 280 -13.38 -4.94 6.27
C ILE A 280 -13.31 -3.55 6.90
N HIS A 281 -12.47 -3.38 7.93
CA HIS A 281 -12.38 -2.12 8.64
C HIS A 281 -11.81 -0.98 7.80
N ILE A 282 -10.82 -1.26 6.95
CA ILE A 282 -10.26 -0.26 6.04
C ILE A 282 -11.28 0.12 4.96
N ILE A 283 -11.96 -0.84 4.32
CA ILE A 283 -12.97 -0.56 3.30
C ILE A 283 -14.12 0.28 3.89
N ARG A 284 -14.60 -0.08 5.09
CA ARG A 284 -15.63 0.70 5.79
C ARG A 284 -15.18 2.12 6.09
N MET A 285 -13.96 2.28 6.57
CA MET A 285 -13.37 3.60 6.81
C MET A 285 -13.30 4.41 5.52
N GLN A 286 -12.84 3.82 4.40
CA GLN A 286 -12.78 4.48 3.09
C GLN A 286 -14.18 4.90 2.61
N LEU A 287 -15.18 4.02 2.68
CA LEU A 287 -16.56 4.34 2.28
C LEU A 287 -17.15 5.48 3.12
N GLN A 288 -16.93 5.45 4.43
CA GLN A 288 -17.41 6.50 5.31
C GLN A 288 -16.68 7.83 5.07
N TYR A 289 -15.37 7.77 4.82
CA TYR A 289 -14.56 8.97 4.63
C TYR A 289 -14.81 9.63 3.27
N TYR A 290 -14.76 8.87 2.17
CA TYR A 290 -14.88 9.38 0.79
C TYR A 290 -16.32 9.53 0.33
N TYR A 291 -17.21 8.60 0.67
CA TYR A 291 -18.59 8.58 0.16
C TYR A 291 -19.65 8.98 1.18
N LYS A 292 -19.27 9.18 2.44
CA LYS A 292 -20.20 9.41 3.56
C LYS A 292 -21.27 8.30 3.65
N LYS A 293 -20.88 7.07 3.31
CA LYS A 293 -21.72 5.87 3.39
C LYS A 293 -21.16 4.93 4.45
N ASP A 294 -22.04 4.37 5.26
CA ASP A 294 -21.69 3.24 6.13
C ASP A 294 -22.04 1.93 5.42
N VAL A 295 -21.32 0.88 5.77
CA VAL A 295 -21.56 -0.49 5.31
C VAL A 295 -22.35 -1.20 6.37
N SER A 296 -23.52 -1.71 6.00
CA SER A 296 -24.25 -2.63 6.86
C SER A 296 -23.70 -4.02 6.65
N LEU A 297 -22.89 -4.52 7.57
CA LEU A 297 -22.45 -5.91 7.51
C LEU A 297 -23.63 -6.81 7.89
N CYS A 298 -23.93 -7.81 7.06
CA CYS A 298 -24.85 -8.87 7.44
C CYS A 298 -24.27 -9.62 8.66
N LYS A 299 -25.14 -10.23 9.46
CA LYS A 299 -24.72 -11.14 10.53
C LYS A 299 -24.30 -12.46 9.90
N GLU A 300 -23.15 -12.45 9.24
CA GLU A 300 -22.55 -13.63 8.63
C GLU A 300 -21.78 -14.45 9.67
N GLU A 301 -21.59 -15.74 9.37
CA GLU A 301 -20.94 -16.68 10.29
C GLU A 301 -19.40 -16.57 10.27
N THR A 302 -18.81 -15.99 9.22
CA THR A 302 -17.35 -15.91 9.02
C THR A 302 -16.87 -14.53 8.59
N LEU A 303 -15.61 -14.19 8.90
CA LEU A 303 -15.01 -12.92 8.48
C LEU A 303 -14.84 -12.83 6.96
N GLU A 304 -14.58 -13.95 6.29
CA GLU A 304 -14.51 -14.01 4.82
C GLU A 304 -15.85 -13.61 4.18
N SER A 305 -16.98 -14.14 4.67
CA SER A 305 -18.31 -13.76 4.16
C SER A 305 -18.59 -12.27 4.38
N MET A 306 -18.30 -11.75 5.59
CA MET A 306 -18.43 -10.31 5.89
C MET A 306 -17.54 -9.44 4.99
N PHE A 307 -16.36 -9.92 4.61
CA PHE A 307 -15.45 -9.25 3.70
C PHE A 307 -16.02 -9.20 2.29
N CYS A 308 -16.52 -10.32 1.76
CA CYS A 308 -17.20 -10.39 0.47
C CYS A 308 -18.39 -9.42 0.39
N ASP A 309 -19.22 -9.38 1.43
CA ASP A 309 -20.34 -8.43 1.53
C ASP A 309 -19.86 -6.97 1.49
N CYS A 310 -18.75 -6.68 2.16
CA CYS A 310 -18.16 -5.35 2.18
C CYS A 310 -17.67 -4.93 0.79
N LEU A 311 -17.05 -5.84 0.03
CA LEU A 311 -16.64 -5.60 -1.36
C LEU A 311 -17.83 -5.38 -2.29
N LEU A 312 -18.90 -6.16 -2.14
CA LEU A 312 -20.12 -6.00 -2.94
C LEU A 312 -20.80 -4.65 -2.68
N GLN A 313 -20.85 -4.22 -1.41
CA GLN A 313 -21.36 -2.89 -1.06
C GLN A 313 -20.48 -1.77 -1.61
N PHE A 314 -19.15 -1.93 -1.52
CA PHE A 314 -18.21 -0.99 -2.12
C PHE A 314 -18.47 -0.83 -3.62
N LYS A 315 -18.53 -1.94 -4.37
CA LYS A 315 -18.84 -1.97 -5.81
C LYS A 315 -20.12 -1.20 -6.13
N ASN A 316 -21.20 -1.44 -5.38
CA ASN A 316 -22.49 -0.80 -5.61
C ASN A 316 -22.44 0.71 -5.36
N ILE A 317 -21.87 1.14 -4.23
CA ILE A 317 -21.76 2.56 -3.85
C ILE A 317 -20.92 3.34 -4.87
N VAL A 318 -19.78 2.78 -5.26
CA VAL A 318 -18.88 3.41 -6.24
C VAL A 318 -19.56 3.51 -7.60
N SER A 319 -20.25 2.46 -8.05
CA SER A 319 -20.97 2.45 -9.34
C SER A 319 -22.09 3.50 -9.38
N MET A 320 -22.86 3.65 -8.30
CA MET A 320 -23.90 4.68 -8.19
C MET A 320 -23.32 6.09 -8.22
N SER A 321 -22.26 6.32 -7.44
CA SER A 321 -21.63 7.65 -7.33
C SER A 321 -21.06 8.15 -8.67
N HIS A 322 -20.58 7.24 -9.53
CA HIS A 322 -20.08 7.60 -10.87
C HIS A 322 -21.20 7.96 -11.85
N ASN A 323 -22.40 7.39 -11.69
CA ASN A 323 -23.55 7.71 -12.55
C ASN A 323 -24.15 9.08 -12.19
N ASP A 324 -24.11 9.49 -10.92
CA ASP A 324 -24.63 10.78 -10.46
C ASP A 324 -23.72 11.98 -10.85
N MET A 325 -22.48 11.72 -11.30
CA MET A 325 -21.51 12.75 -11.72
C MET A 325 -21.47 12.99 -13.24
N ARG A 326 -22.26 12.26 -14.04
CA ARG A 326 -22.32 12.41 -15.51
C ARG A 326 -23.57 13.16 -15.94
#